data_AF-A0A7J2PTA5-F1
#
_entry.id   AF-A0A7J2PTA5-F1
#
_cell.length_a   1.000
_cell.length_b   1.000
_cell.length_c   1.000
_cell.angle_alpha   90.00
_cell.angle_beta   90.00
_cell.angle_gamma   90.00
#
_symmetry.space_group_name_H-M   'P 1'
#
loop_
_entity.id
_entity.type
_entity.pdbx_description
1 polymer ?
#
loop_
_entity_poly.entity_id
_entity_poly.type
_entity_poly.pdbx_seq_one_letter_code
_entity_poly.pdbx_strand_id
1 'polypeptide(L)'
;MSMKNMMGTIMPKSIMHSKLHKKIADLVSVLRSKMKFQIIDGIIGSNGWELGGKPIKMDLIIAGEDPVAVDRVGSAVMGFGLDEVKYLKFGEEKGLGIANIDQIEIIGSPISDVYAKF
;
A
#
# COMPACT_ATOMS: atom_id res chain seq x y z
N MET A 1 -1.65 -0.48 4.15
CA MET A 1 -1.36 -1.06 2.82
C MET A 1 -2.32 -2.21 2.53
N SER A 2 -3.28 -1.96 1.64
CA SER A 2 -4.33 -2.85 1.17
C SER A 2 -3.82 -4.10 0.43
N MET A 3 -2.80 -3.98 -0.44
CA MET A 3 -2.27 -5.11 -1.21
C MET A 3 -1.53 -6.09 -0.30
N LYS A 4 -0.69 -5.59 0.62
CA LYS A 4 -0.02 -6.43 1.64
C LYS A 4 -1.03 -7.14 2.54
N ASN A 5 -2.14 -6.48 2.90
CA ASN A 5 -3.19 -7.08 3.74
C ASN A 5 -3.82 -8.31 3.12
N MET A 6 -3.82 -8.44 1.78
CA MET A 6 -4.32 -9.65 1.10
C MET A 6 -3.50 -10.91 1.40
N MET A 7 -2.28 -10.80 1.95
CA MET A 7 -1.56 -11.96 2.47
C MET A 7 -2.36 -12.76 3.52
N GLY A 8 -3.34 -12.13 4.18
CA GLY A 8 -4.25 -12.80 5.10
C GLY A 8 -5.22 -13.79 4.46
N THR A 9 -5.38 -13.77 3.13
CA THR A 9 -6.33 -14.64 2.41
C THR A 9 -5.73 -15.99 1.98
N ILE A 10 -4.47 -16.26 2.33
CA ILE A 10 -3.78 -17.50 1.92
C ILE A 10 -3.08 -18.17 3.10
N MET A 11 -3.09 -19.51 3.09
CA MET A 11 -2.40 -20.35 4.06
C MET A 11 -1.55 -21.42 3.35
N PRO A 12 -0.37 -21.81 3.89
CA PRO A 12 0.27 -21.24 5.08
C PRO A 12 0.95 -19.88 4.78
N LYS A 13 0.93 -18.93 5.73
CA LYS A 13 1.50 -17.57 5.52
C LYS A 13 2.98 -17.57 5.10
N SER A 14 3.73 -18.60 5.51
CA SER A 14 5.17 -18.75 5.21
C SER A 14 5.48 -18.73 3.71
N ILE A 15 4.54 -19.12 2.85
CA ILE A 15 4.73 -19.08 1.40
C ILE A 15 4.95 -17.66 0.88
N MET A 16 4.54 -16.62 1.61
CA MET A 16 4.67 -15.23 1.16
C MET A 16 6.03 -14.60 1.52
N HIS A 17 6.78 -15.16 2.47
CA HIS A 17 8.00 -14.53 2.99
C HIS A 17 9.15 -14.46 1.96
N SER A 18 9.22 -15.40 1.02
CA SER A 18 10.20 -15.35 -0.08
C SER A 18 9.62 -14.65 -1.30
N LYS A 19 10.42 -13.78 -1.95
CA LYS A 19 9.99 -12.99 -3.12
C LYS A 19 8.70 -12.20 -2.87
N LEU A 20 8.59 -11.63 -1.66
CA LEU A 20 7.38 -11.00 -1.12
C LEU A 20 6.67 -10.06 -2.11
N HIS A 21 7.41 -9.11 -2.67
CA HIS A 21 6.81 -8.11 -3.56
C HIS A 21 6.12 -8.71 -4.80
N LYS A 22 6.77 -9.68 -5.44
CA LYS A 22 6.21 -10.35 -6.63
C LYS A 22 4.98 -11.17 -6.25
N LYS A 23 5.05 -11.90 -5.13
CA LYS A 23 3.92 -12.70 -4.65
C LYS A 23 2.73 -11.87 -4.23
N ILE A 24 2.94 -10.69 -3.64
CA ILE A 24 1.85 -9.75 -3.33
C ILE A 24 1.13 -9.35 -4.63
N ALA A 25 1.87 -8.92 -5.66
CA ALA A 25 1.28 -8.54 -6.93
C ALA A 25 0.57 -9.73 -7.62
N ASP A 26 1.16 -10.93 -7.58
CA ASP A 26 0.53 -12.15 -8.10
C ASP A 26 -0.78 -12.48 -7.35
N LEU A 27 -0.78 -12.41 -6.02
CA LEU A 27 -1.97 -12.67 -5.21
C LEU A 27 -3.08 -11.65 -5.49
N VAL A 28 -2.74 -10.36 -5.52
CA VAL A 28 -3.69 -9.30 -5.85
C VAL A 28 -4.23 -9.48 -7.26
N SER A 29 -3.46 -9.97 -8.23
CA SER A 29 -3.98 -10.24 -9.58
C SER A 29 -5.15 -11.21 -9.61
N VAL A 30 -5.15 -12.21 -8.71
CA VAL A 30 -6.26 -13.17 -8.57
C VAL A 30 -7.46 -12.55 -7.86
N LEU A 31 -7.21 -11.65 -6.90
CA LEU A 31 -8.23 -11.04 -6.05
C LEU A 31 -8.78 -9.72 -6.59
N ARG A 32 -8.15 -9.14 -7.62
CA ARG A 32 -8.38 -7.77 -8.08
C ARG A 32 -9.85 -7.48 -8.37
N SER A 33 -10.55 -8.44 -8.97
CA SER A 33 -11.99 -8.32 -9.31
C SER A 33 -12.89 -8.17 -8.07
N LYS A 34 -12.45 -8.68 -6.91
CA LYS A 34 -13.13 -8.60 -5.61
C LYS A 34 -12.73 -7.36 -4.81
N MET A 35 -11.59 -6.73 -5.13
CA MET A 35 -11.12 -5.51 -4.48
C MET A 35 -11.80 -4.30 -5.11
N LYS A 36 -12.97 -3.92 -4.59
CA LYS A 36 -13.77 -2.79 -5.10
C LYS A 36 -13.42 -1.45 -4.45
N PHE A 37 -13.18 -1.47 -3.15
CA PHE A 37 -12.83 -0.28 -2.39
C PHE A 37 -11.84 -0.66 -1.28
N GLN A 38 -10.85 0.19 -1.05
CA GLN A 38 -9.77 -0.03 -0.09
C GLN A 38 -9.71 1.15 0.86
N ILE A 39 -9.47 0.85 2.14
CA ILE A 39 -9.32 1.85 3.19
C ILE A 39 -8.06 1.50 3.97
N ILE A 40 -7.17 2.47 4.12
CA ILE A 40 -6.03 2.43 5.01
C ILE A 40 -6.37 3.32 6.20
N ASP A 41 -6.48 2.69 7.36
CA ASP A 41 -6.46 3.39 8.64
C ASP A 41 -5.01 3.73 8.99
N GLY A 42 -4.72 5.02 9.03
CA GLY A 42 -3.46 5.58 9.45
C GLY A 42 -3.66 6.61 10.55
N ILE A 43 -4.53 6.37 11.54
CA ILE A 43 -4.67 7.29 12.68
C ILE A 43 -3.36 7.32 13.49
N ILE A 44 -2.79 6.15 13.76
CA ILE A 44 -1.48 5.96 14.38
C ILE A 44 -0.65 5.03 13.51
N GLY A 45 0.38 5.59 12.88
CA GLY A 45 1.41 4.82 12.19
C GLY A 45 2.45 4.25 13.16
N SER A 46 3.23 3.28 12.69
CA SER A 46 4.37 2.75 13.43
C SER A 46 5.63 2.87 12.58
N ASN A 47 6.62 3.61 13.06
CA ASN A 47 7.94 3.67 12.46
C ASN A 47 8.87 2.69 13.17
N GLY A 48 9.30 1.65 12.46
CA GLY A 48 10.22 0.63 12.96
C GLY A 48 9.96 -0.73 12.32
N TRP A 49 10.13 -1.78 13.10
CA TRP A 49 9.98 -3.17 12.68
C TRP A 49 8.55 -3.67 12.89
N GLU A 50 8.20 -4.79 12.24
CA GLU A 50 6.84 -5.35 12.33
C GLU A 50 6.40 -5.70 13.76
N LEU A 51 7.34 -6.01 14.66
CA LEU A 51 7.09 -6.36 16.05
C LEU A 51 7.35 -5.21 17.03
N GLY A 52 7.79 -4.04 16.55
CA GLY A 52 8.12 -2.91 17.41
C GLY A 52 8.53 -1.67 16.63
N GLY A 53 7.89 -0.55 16.94
CA GLY A 53 8.17 0.75 16.33
C GLY A 53 7.70 1.90 17.20
N LYS A 54 8.18 3.10 16.89
CA LYS A 54 7.72 4.33 17.53
C LYS A 54 6.36 4.72 16.94
N PRO A 55 5.32 4.92 17.76
CA PRO A 55 4.04 5.39 17.25
C PRO A 55 4.20 6.80 16.69
N ILE A 56 3.65 7.02 15.49
CA ILE A 56 3.57 8.33 14.84
C ILE A 56 2.09 8.66 14.69
N LYS A 57 1.66 9.75 15.32
CA LYS A 57 0.30 10.24 15.17
C LYS A 57 0.15 10.90 13.80
N MET A 58 -0.85 10.47 13.05
CA MET A 58 -1.07 10.85 11.65
C MET A 58 -2.50 11.36 11.41
N ASP A 59 -3.48 10.87 12.19
CA ASP A 59 -4.91 11.25 12.08
C ASP A 59 -5.45 11.18 10.63
N LEU A 60 -5.00 10.17 9.87
CA LEU A 60 -5.23 10.07 8.44
C LEU A 60 -6.00 8.80 8.06
N ILE A 61 -6.95 8.95 7.14
CA ILE A 61 -7.56 7.84 6.42
C ILE A 61 -7.27 8.03 4.93
N ILE A 62 -6.83 6.97 4.26
CA ILE A 62 -6.62 6.97 2.81
C ILE A 62 -7.58 5.93 2.22
N ALA A 63 -8.38 6.30 1.23
CA ALA A 63 -9.35 5.41 0.64
C ALA A 63 -9.48 5.61 -0.87
N GLY A 64 -9.87 4.54 -1.58
CA GLY A 64 -10.05 4.57 -3.03
C GLY A 64 -10.40 3.21 -3.62
N GLU A 65 -10.69 3.18 -4.92
CA GLU A 65 -11.09 1.96 -5.65
C GLU A 65 -9.91 1.19 -6.28
N ASP A 66 -8.81 1.90 -6.51
CA ASP A 66 -7.58 1.34 -7.06
C ASP A 66 -6.63 0.94 -5.93
N PRO A 67 -6.36 -0.37 -5.74
CA PRO A 67 -5.52 -0.84 -4.64
C PRO A 67 -4.05 -0.45 -4.81
N VAL A 68 -3.58 -0.31 -6.04
CA VAL A 68 -2.20 0.12 -6.33
C VAL A 68 -2.07 1.61 -6.01
N ALA A 69 -3.04 2.42 -6.45
CA ALA A 69 -3.03 3.86 -6.19
C ALA A 69 -3.14 4.17 -4.68
N VAL A 70 -4.03 3.48 -3.96
CA VAL A 70 -4.22 3.66 -2.51
C VAL A 70 -2.94 3.32 -1.74
N ASP A 71 -2.30 2.20 -2.07
CA ASP A 71 -1.03 1.84 -1.44
C ASP A 71 0.11 2.76 -1.88
N ARG A 72 0.10 3.27 -3.11
CA ARG A 72 1.08 4.25 -3.60
C ARG A 72 1.00 5.58 -2.88
N VAL A 73 -0.22 6.10 -2.65
CA VAL A 73 -0.44 7.31 -1.85
C VAL A 73 0.00 7.06 -0.42
N GLY A 74 -0.38 5.93 0.17
CA GLY A 74 0.08 5.54 1.51
C GLY A 74 1.62 5.49 1.62
N SER A 75 2.30 4.92 0.62
CA SER A 75 3.77 4.89 0.60
C SER A 75 4.37 6.28 0.48
N ALA A 76 3.80 7.15 -0.37
CA ALA A 76 4.26 8.52 -0.56
C ALA A 76 4.14 9.35 0.73
N VAL A 77 3.01 9.22 1.43
CA VAL A 77 2.76 9.87 2.71
C VAL A 77 3.81 9.48 3.76
N MET A 78 4.24 8.21 3.75
CA MET A 78 5.30 7.70 4.63
C MET A 78 6.73 8.05 4.16
N GLY A 79 6.86 8.67 2.99
CA GLY A 79 8.15 9.03 2.39
C GLY A 79 8.87 7.92 1.63
N PHE A 80 8.18 6.83 1.30
CA PHE A 80 8.74 5.75 0.48
C PHE A 80 8.47 5.95 -1.02
N GLY A 81 9.53 5.79 -1.80
CA GLY A 81 9.49 5.81 -3.26
C GLY A 81 9.01 4.49 -3.88
N LEU A 82 8.74 4.53 -5.19
CA LEU A 82 8.28 3.37 -5.96
C LEU A 82 9.31 2.23 -5.99
N ASP A 83 10.61 2.58 -5.99
CA ASP A 83 11.71 1.61 -6.00
C ASP A 83 11.88 0.85 -4.68
N GLU A 84 11.41 1.44 -3.57
CA GLU A 84 11.42 0.83 -2.25
C GLU A 84 10.23 -0.12 -2.08
N VAL A 85 9.07 0.23 -2.64
CA VAL A 85 7.82 -0.53 -2.53
C VAL A 85 7.51 -1.28 -3.84
N LYS A 86 8.40 -2.19 -4.21
CA LYS A 86 8.41 -2.86 -5.54
C LYS A 86 7.12 -3.60 -5.94
N TYR A 87 6.23 -3.94 -5.01
CA TYR A 87 4.98 -4.60 -5.36
C TYR A 87 4.01 -3.66 -6.07
N LEU A 88 4.15 -2.34 -5.86
CA LEU A 88 3.38 -1.33 -6.57
C LEU A 88 3.75 -1.31 -8.04
N LYS A 89 5.06 -1.30 -8.34
CA LYS A 89 5.58 -1.41 -9.71
C LYS A 89 5.09 -2.68 -10.39
N PHE A 90 5.20 -3.84 -9.73
CA PHE A 90 4.69 -5.09 -10.28
C PHE A 90 3.16 -5.10 -10.44
N GLY A 91 2.43 -4.37 -9.60
CA GLY A 91 0.99 -4.20 -9.72
C GLY A 91 0.61 -3.41 -10.97
N GLU A 92 1.30 -2.30 -11.23
CA GLU A 92 1.14 -1.48 -12.43
C GLU A 92 1.52 -2.26 -13.70
N GLU A 93 2.66 -2.95 -13.70
CA GLU A 93 3.11 -3.81 -14.83
C GLU A 93 2.08 -4.92 -15.17
N LYS A 94 1.27 -5.34 -14.19
CA LYS A 94 0.19 -6.33 -14.36
C LYS A 94 -1.17 -5.70 -14.69
N GLY A 95 -1.27 -4.38 -14.80
CA GLY A 95 -2.52 -3.67 -15.04
C GLY A 95 -3.51 -3.75 -13.88
N LEU A 96 -3.02 -3.87 -12.63
CA LEU A 96 -3.87 -3.96 -11.44
C LEU A 96 -4.31 -2.58 -10.93
N GLY A 97 -3.67 -1.52 -11.42
CA GLY A 97 -3.90 -0.15 -11.02
C GLY A 97 -2.73 0.75 -11.41
N ILE A 98 -2.77 2.00 -10.95
CA ILE A 98 -1.80 3.05 -11.26
C ILE A 98 -0.83 3.23 -10.09
N ALA A 99 0.49 3.17 -10.36
CA ALA A 99 1.54 3.42 -9.37
C ALA A 99 2.26 4.75 -9.59
N ASN A 100 2.11 5.37 -10.77
CA ASN A 100 2.58 6.72 -11.00
C ASN A 100 1.73 7.73 -10.21
N ILE A 101 2.36 8.44 -9.27
CA ILE A 101 1.68 9.40 -8.39
C ILE A 101 1.06 10.57 -9.16
N ASP A 102 1.68 10.97 -10.27
CA ASP A 102 1.22 12.11 -11.09
C ASP A 102 -0.06 11.78 -11.88
N GLN A 103 -0.43 10.50 -11.94
CA GLN A 103 -1.65 10.01 -12.60
C GLN A 103 -2.76 9.67 -11.60
N ILE A 104 -2.51 9.87 -10.30
CA ILE A 104 -3.49 9.59 -9.24
C ILE A 104 -4.13 10.92 -8.84
N GLU A 105 -5.45 11.01 -9.03
CA GLU A 105 -6.22 12.13 -8.50
C GLU A 105 -6.36 12.00 -6.98
N ILE A 106 -5.89 13.01 -6.25
CA ILE A 106 -5.97 13.07 -4.80
C ILE A 106 -7.02 14.10 -4.42
N ILE A 107 -8.08 13.64 -3.76
CA ILE A 107 -9.15 14.49 -3.25
C ILE A 107 -8.95 14.66 -1.74
N GLY A 108 -9.01 15.90 -1.26
CA GLY A 108 -8.78 16.25 0.15
C GLY A 108 -7.39 16.85 0.38
N SER A 109 -6.75 16.49 1.49
CA SER A 109 -5.43 17.03 1.84
C SER A 109 -4.35 16.54 0.86
N PRO A 110 -3.50 17.43 0.33
CA PRO A 110 -2.38 17.01 -0.52
C PRO A 110 -1.34 16.24 0.31
N ILE A 111 -0.58 15.36 -0.35
CA ILE A 111 0.45 14.53 0.31
C ILE A 111 1.46 15.37 1.09
N SER A 112 1.79 16.56 0.59
CA SER A 112 2.71 17.50 1.26
C SER A 112 2.28 17.86 2.68
N ASP A 113 0.97 17.95 2.93
CA ASP A 113 0.43 18.45 4.19
C ASP A 113 0.31 17.35 5.24
N VAL A 114 0.21 16.10 4.78
CA VAL A 114 0.08 14.91 5.64
C VAL A 114 1.34 14.05 5.63
N TYR A 115 2.42 14.52 5.00
CA TYR A 115 3.68 13.81 4.90
C TYR A 115 4.29 13.59 6.29
N ALA A 116 4.71 12.36 6.55
CA ALA A 116 5.52 12.04 7.70
C ALA A 116 6.65 11.11 7.29
N LYS A 117 7.84 11.38 7.81
CA LYS A 117 9.00 10.54 7.56
C LYS A 117 8.98 9.33 8.50
N PHE A 118 8.78 8.16 7.90
CA PHE A 118 8.94 6.87 8.55
C PHE A 118 10.38 6.38 8.44
#